data_AF-A0A2N5YW29-F1
#
_entry.id   AF-A0A2N5YW29-F1
#
_cell.length_a   1.000
_cell.length_b   1.000
_cell.length_c   1.000
_cell.angle_alpha   90.00
_cell.angle_beta   90.00
_cell.angle_gamma   90.00
#
_symmetry.space_group_name_H-M   'P 1'
#
loop_
_entity.id
_entity.type
_entity.pdbx_description
1 polymer ?
#
loop_
_entity_poly.entity_id
_entity_poly.type
_entity_poly.pdbx_seq_one_letter_code
_entity_poly.pdbx_strand_id
1 'polypeptide(L)'
;MSDKRDVPLSDNTNSGKLISSIEFFIPEVSFYKTNLVKCLPLKDEKIRYPSKNEMKTCFFHLENEIDSLNPSLVFLLGKQVASFVLNKYGINEYSLDDDFFYESFEVENLKFIPIHHPSYILVYKRKRLQEYIKNIENIINECLLEKQGKTIDNQLDIQTNMNNLVPA
;
A
#
# COMPACT_ATOMS: atom_id res chain seq x y z
N MET A 1 -1.26 -25.74 17.25
CA MET A 1 -2.36 -24.80 16.91
C MET A 1 -1.81 -23.40 17.08
N SER A 2 -1.37 -22.76 16.00
CA SER A 2 -1.01 -21.34 16.04
C SER A 2 -2.29 -20.54 16.31
N ASP A 3 -2.27 -19.76 17.37
CA ASP A 3 -3.38 -18.89 17.72
C ASP A 3 -3.64 -17.93 16.55
N LYS A 4 -4.86 -17.93 15.99
CA LYS A 4 -5.26 -17.02 14.89
C LYS A 4 -5.12 -15.54 15.27
N ARG A 5 -4.86 -15.24 16.54
CA ARG A 5 -4.67 -13.90 17.09
C ARG A 5 -3.30 -13.27 16.81
N ASP A 6 -2.31 -14.04 16.37
CA ASP A 6 -0.92 -13.55 16.20
C ASP A 6 -0.55 -13.14 14.75
N VAL A 7 -1.51 -13.14 13.82
CA VAL A 7 -1.24 -12.76 12.42
C VAL A 7 -1.36 -11.23 12.24
N PRO A 8 -0.34 -10.55 11.68
CA PRO A 8 -0.42 -9.14 11.34
C PRO A 8 -1.67 -8.80 10.53
N LEU A 9 -2.41 -7.78 10.98
CA LEU A 9 -3.65 -7.32 10.33
C LEU A 9 -4.65 -8.46 10.07
N SER A 10 -4.84 -9.37 11.04
CA SER A 10 -5.86 -10.42 10.97
C SER A 10 -7.25 -9.85 10.69
N ASP A 11 -7.99 -10.54 9.82
CA ASP A 11 -9.41 -10.39 9.49
C ASP A 11 -10.37 -10.37 10.70
N ASN A 12 -9.91 -10.75 11.89
CA ASN A 12 -10.69 -10.61 13.13
C ASN A 12 -10.69 -9.17 13.68
N THR A 13 -9.83 -8.29 13.15
CA THR A 13 -9.75 -6.87 13.49
C THR A 13 -10.44 -6.01 12.42
N ASN A 14 -10.95 -4.82 12.79
CA ASN A 14 -11.59 -3.93 11.81
C ASN A 14 -10.63 -3.53 10.68
N SER A 15 -9.38 -3.25 11.02
CA SER A 15 -8.33 -2.90 10.06
C SER A 15 -8.00 -4.08 9.14
N GLY A 16 -7.90 -5.28 9.68
CA GLY A 16 -7.68 -6.49 8.87
C GLY A 16 -8.86 -6.81 7.96
N LYS A 17 -10.11 -6.61 8.38
CA LYS A 17 -11.29 -6.77 7.50
C LYS A 17 -11.26 -5.84 6.30
N LEU A 18 -10.83 -4.60 6.51
CA LEU A 18 -10.68 -3.64 5.41
C LEU A 18 -9.61 -4.11 4.42
N ILE A 19 -8.44 -4.53 4.92
CA ILE A 19 -7.38 -5.07 4.05
C ILE A 19 -7.86 -6.31 3.31
N SER A 20 -8.52 -7.25 3.98
CA SER A 20 -9.04 -8.45 3.33
C SER A 20 -10.14 -8.18 2.30
N SER A 21 -10.85 -7.05 2.41
CA SER A 21 -11.77 -6.61 1.36
C SER A 21 -11.00 -6.18 0.10
N ILE A 22 -9.88 -5.47 0.25
CA ILE A 22 -9.00 -5.12 -0.89
C ILE A 22 -8.42 -6.39 -1.52
N GLU A 23 -7.91 -7.32 -0.70
CA GLU A 23 -7.37 -8.61 -1.16
C GLU A 23 -8.42 -9.40 -1.97
N PHE A 24 -9.68 -9.39 -1.52
CA PHE A 24 -10.78 -10.12 -2.16
C PHE A 24 -11.08 -9.60 -3.57
N PHE A 25 -10.92 -8.31 -3.84
CA PHE A 25 -11.21 -7.72 -5.15
C PHE A 25 -10.13 -7.98 -6.21
N ILE A 26 -8.96 -8.49 -5.81
CA ILE A 26 -7.80 -8.71 -6.70
C ILE A 26 -7.23 -10.14 -6.49
N PRO A 27 -7.99 -11.19 -6.82
CA PRO A 27 -7.62 -12.58 -6.51
C PRO A 27 -6.36 -13.09 -7.24
N GLU A 28 -5.93 -12.41 -8.30
CA GLU A 28 -4.72 -12.71 -9.06
C GLU A 28 -3.42 -12.27 -8.36
N VAL A 29 -3.52 -11.48 -7.29
CA VAL A 29 -2.37 -10.98 -6.52
C VAL A 29 -2.21 -11.80 -5.24
N SER A 30 -0.97 -12.21 -4.96
CA SER A 30 -0.60 -12.76 -3.66
C SER A 30 -0.23 -11.63 -2.71
N PHE A 31 -0.84 -11.62 -1.53
CA PHE A 31 -0.61 -10.61 -0.50
C PHE A 31 0.15 -11.21 0.68
N TYR A 32 1.07 -10.42 1.22
CA TYR A 32 1.78 -10.72 2.46
C TYR A 32 1.61 -9.56 3.45
N LYS A 33 1.10 -9.86 4.65
CA LYS A 33 0.86 -8.87 5.71
C LYS A 33 1.89 -9.04 6.81
N THR A 34 2.52 -7.94 7.18
CA THR A 34 3.56 -7.93 8.21
C THR A 34 3.50 -6.65 9.03
N ASN A 35 4.13 -6.69 10.21
CA ASN A 35 4.34 -5.51 11.05
C ASN A 35 5.83 -5.15 11.07
N LEU A 36 6.13 -3.85 11.08
CA LEU A 36 7.50 -3.36 11.23
C LEU A 36 8.12 -3.76 12.58
N VAL A 37 7.33 -3.74 13.65
CA VAL A 37 7.74 -4.25 14.97
C VAL A 37 6.98 -5.55 15.25
N LYS A 38 7.72 -6.63 15.52
CA LYS A 38 7.16 -7.99 15.66
C LYS A 38 6.59 -8.27 17.05
N CYS A 39 7.01 -7.51 18.05
CA CYS A 39 6.49 -7.60 19.41
C CYS A 39 5.37 -6.58 19.63
N LEU A 40 4.35 -6.92 20.42
CA LEU A 40 3.28 -5.98 20.77
C LEU A 40 3.84 -4.86 21.67
N PRO A 41 3.88 -3.59 21.22
CA PRO A 41 4.44 -2.51 22.02
C PRO A 41 3.46 -2.14 23.14
N LEU A 42 3.86 -2.39 24.38
CA LEU A 42 3.07 -2.10 25.57
C LEU A 42 3.69 -0.97 26.40
N LYS A 43 2.84 -0.23 27.09
CA LYS A 43 3.20 0.66 28.20
C LYS A 43 2.06 0.60 29.22
N ASP A 44 2.38 0.23 30.46
CA ASP A 44 1.40 0.06 31.54
C ASP A 44 0.23 -0.84 31.10
N GLU A 45 0.55 -1.99 30.48
CA GLU A 45 -0.39 -2.98 29.89
C GLU A 45 -1.27 -2.46 28.75
N LYS A 46 -1.11 -1.20 28.34
CA LYS A 46 -1.84 -0.60 27.22
C LYS A 46 -1.01 -0.64 25.95
N ILE A 47 -1.68 -0.96 24.84
CA ILE A 47 -1.10 -0.90 23.50
C ILE A 47 -0.72 0.56 23.19
N ARG A 48 0.48 0.74 22.65
CA ARG A 48 1.00 2.03 22.21
C ARG A 48 1.66 1.92 20.84
N TYR A 49 2.00 3.06 20.27
CA TYR A 49 2.88 3.10 19.11
C TYR A 49 4.30 2.63 19.47
N PRO A 50 5.01 1.96 18.54
CA PRO A 50 6.40 1.64 18.72
C PRO A 50 7.26 2.90 18.75
N SER A 51 8.34 2.85 19.52
CA SER A 51 9.39 3.86 19.55
C SER A 51 10.30 3.72 18.32
N LYS A 52 11.05 4.79 18.01
CA LYS A 52 12.07 4.74 16.95
C LYS A 52 13.12 3.65 17.18
N ASN A 53 13.46 3.37 18.44
CA ASN A 53 14.43 2.33 18.77
C ASN A 53 13.87 0.93 18.51
N GLU A 54 12.62 0.67 18.90
CA GLU A 54 11.95 -0.61 18.59
C GLU A 54 11.84 -0.84 17.08
N MET A 55 11.45 0.19 16.32
CA MET A 55 11.43 0.12 14.85
C MET A 55 12.82 -0.15 14.27
N LYS A 56 13.86 0.52 14.78
CA LYS A 56 15.25 0.30 14.36
C LYS A 56 15.72 -1.13 14.65
N THR A 57 15.42 -1.65 15.82
CA THR A 57 15.81 -3.00 16.22
C THR A 57 15.09 -4.07 15.39
N CYS A 58 13.82 -3.86 15.03
CA CYS A 58 13.07 -4.84 14.24
C CYS A 58 13.22 -4.69 12.72
N PHE A 59 13.84 -3.62 12.21
CA PHE A 59 13.88 -3.33 10.78
C PHE A 59 14.51 -4.45 9.94
N PHE A 60 15.54 -5.13 10.46
CA PHE A 60 16.18 -6.24 9.74
C PHE A 60 15.21 -7.39 9.40
N HIS A 61 14.15 -7.59 10.19
CA HIS A 61 13.13 -8.57 9.86
C HIS A 61 12.35 -8.19 8.60
N LEU A 62 12.06 -6.89 8.41
CA LEU A 62 11.41 -6.40 7.21
C LEU A 62 12.33 -6.53 5.99
N GLU A 63 13.63 -6.22 6.15
CA GLU A 63 14.63 -6.43 5.09
C GLU A 63 14.67 -7.91 4.67
N ASN A 64 14.78 -8.83 5.64
CA ASN A 64 14.76 -10.27 5.36
C ASN A 64 13.46 -10.75 4.69
N GLU A 65 12.31 -10.19 5.09
CA GLU A 65 11.00 -10.50 4.48
C GLU A 65 10.94 -10.03 3.03
N ILE A 66 11.42 -8.81 2.75
CA ILE A 66 11.51 -8.25 1.39
C ILE A 66 12.44 -9.12 0.53
N ASP A 67 13.63 -9.44 1.02
CA ASP A 67 14.61 -10.25 0.30
C ASP A 67 14.08 -11.66 -0.01
N SER A 68 13.38 -12.27 0.95
CA SER A 68 12.87 -13.64 0.81
C SER A 68 11.65 -13.72 -0.11
N LEU A 69 10.77 -12.72 -0.06
CA LEU A 69 9.53 -12.70 -0.84
C LEU A 69 9.71 -12.07 -2.23
N ASN A 70 10.72 -11.23 -2.40
CA ASN A 70 10.97 -10.43 -3.59
C ASN A 70 9.68 -9.75 -4.12
N PRO A 71 8.97 -8.96 -3.28
CA PRO A 71 7.76 -8.29 -3.70
C PRO A 71 8.10 -7.22 -4.74
N SER A 72 7.12 -6.84 -5.55
CA SER A 72 7.31 -5.70 -6.47
C SER A 72 6.66 -4.42 -5.97
N LEU A 73 5.84 -4.54 -4.93
CA LEU A 73 5.13 -3.43 -4.32
C LEU A 73 5.02 -3.66 -2.81
N VAL A 74 5.34 -2.64 -2.03
CA VAL A 74 5.18 -2.61 -0.57
C VAL A 74 4.36 -1.38 -0.18
N PHE A 75 3.20 -1.61 0.40
CA PHE A 75 2.39 -0.56 1.01
C PHE A 75 2.85 -0.26 2.43
N LEU A 76 3.17 1.00 2.72
CA LEU A 76 3.58 1.45 4.05
C LEU A 76 2.38 2.10 4.76
N LEU A 77 1.80 1.37 5.71
CA LEU A 77 0.55 1.78 6.35
C LEU A 77 0.78 2.83 7.45
N GLY A 78 0.42 4.07 7.15
CA GLY A 78 0.42 5.18 8.09
C GLY A 78 1.74 5.95 8.18
N LYS A 79 1.64 7.20 8.65
CA LYS A 79 2.74 8.16 8.64
C LYS A 79 3.99 7.66 9.38
N GLN A 80 3.84 7.05 10.55
CA GLN A 80 4.99 6.62 11.35
C GLN A 80 5.82 5.53 10.65
N VAL A 81 5.16 4.53 10.05
CA VAL A 81 5.82 3.45 9.29
C VAL A 81 6.45 4.01 8.03
N ALA A 82 5.67 4.78 7.25
CA ALA A 82 6.15 5.40 6.02
C ALA A 82 7.39 6.29 6.25
N SER A 83 7.33 7.22 7.21
CA SER A 83 8.46 8.07 7.56
C SER A 83 9.68 7.27 7.98
N PHE A 84 9.50 6.22 8.79
CA PHE A 84 10.62 5.42 9.26
C PHE A 84 11.30 4.67 8.12
N VAL A 85 10.53 3.99 7.27
CA VAL A 85 11.05 3.16 6.18
C VAL A 85 11.61 4.01 5.05
N LEU A 86 10.90 5.03 4.58
CA LEU A 86 11.38 5.90 3.48
C LEU A 86 12.67 6.64 3.86
N ASN A 87 12.79 7.12 5.10
CA ASN A 87 14.02 7.76 5.57
C ASN A 87 15.23 6.81 5.56
N LYS A 88 15.04 5.49 5.68
CA LYS A 88 16.14 4.51 5.57
C LYS A 88 16.74 4.47 4.16
N TYR A 89 15.96 4.83 3.17
CA TYR A 89 16.36 4.91 1.77
C TYR A 89 16.66 6.35 1.32
N GLY A 90 16.79 7.30 2.27
CA GLY A 90 17.12 8.69 1.97
C GLY A 90 15.94 9.54 1.46
N ILE A 91 14.72 8.98 1.45
CA ILE A 91 13.51 9.69 1.03
C ILE A 91 12.89 10.35 2.25
N ASN A 92 13.01 11.68 2.35
CA ASN A 92 12.55 12.45 3.51
C ASN A 92 11.27 13.25 3.25
N GLU A 93 10.83 13.32 1.99
CA GLU A 93 9.67 14.07 1.54
C GLU A 93 8.68 13.11 0.89
N TYR A 94 7.48 13.05 1.46
CA TYR A 94 6.34 12.33 0.92
C TYR A 94 5.06 12.89 1.56
N SER A 95 3.92 12.63 0.93
CA SER A 95 2.61 12.97 1.47
C SER A 95 1.70 11.76 1.57
N LEU A 96 0.70 11.84 2.45
CA LEU A 96 -0.44 10.93 2.42
C LEU A 96 -1.61 11.73 1.88
N ASP A 97 -1.86 11.59 0.58
CA ASP A 97 -2.88 12.38 -0.12
C ASP A 97 -4.28 12.10 0.45
N ASP A 98 -4.99 13.15 0.80
CA ASP A 98 -6.32 13.08 1.43
C ASP A 98 -7.40 12.55 0.47
N ASP A 99 -7.16 12.65 -0.84
CA ASP A 99 -7.95 12.08 -1.94
C ASP A 99 -7.43 10.72 -2.40
N PHE A 100 -6.47 10.15 -1.65
CA PHE A 100 -5.96 8.80 -1.82
C PHE A 100 -5.22 8.56 -3.15
N PHE A 101 -4.72 9.63 -3.77
CA PHE A 101 -3.77 9.55 -4.89
C PHE A 101 -2.35 9.47 -4.32
N TYR A 102 -1.87 8.25 -4.09
CA TYR A 102 -0.59 8.05 -3.43
C TYR A 102 0.59 8.03 -4.41
N GLU A 103 1.65 8.75 -4.05
CA GLU A 103 2.93 8.72 -4.76
C GLU A 103 3.63 7.38 -4.53
N SER A 104 4.35 6.90 -5.56
CA SER A 104 5.21 5.72 -5.46
C SER A 104 6.68 6.12 -5.44
N PHE A 105 7.45 5.42 -4.62
CA PHE A 105 8.88 5.65 -4.45
C PHE A 105 9.63 4.38 -4.83
N GLU A 106 10.41 4.44 -5.89
CA GLU A 106 11.20 3.32 -6.37
C GLU A 106 12.56 3.29 -5.69
N VAL A 107 12.88 2.16 -5.05
CA VAL A 107 14.17 1.89 -4.46
C VAL A 107 14.66 0.58 -5.06
N GLU A 108 15.76 0.66 -5.81
CA GLU A 108 16.25 -0.43 -6.64
C GLU A 108 15.18 -0.90 -7.65
N ASN A 109 14.54 -2.05 -7.44
CA ASN A 109 13.44 -2.57 -8.28
C ASN A 109 12.15 -2.80 -7.48
N LEU A 110 12.05 -2.20 -6.28
CA LEU A 110 10.90 -2.31 -5.40
C LEU A 110 10.21 -0.96 -5.25
N LYS A 111 8.91 -0.92 -5.50
CA LYS A 111 8.07 0.25 -5.26
C LYS A 111 7.56 0.26 -3.82
N PHE A 112 7.76 1.37 -3.13
CA PHE A 112 7.16 1.68 -1.83
C PHE A 112 6.06 2.71 -2.02
N ILE A 113 4.87 2.44 -1.45
CA ILE A 113 3.73 3.37 -1.52
C ILE A 113 3.22 3.65 -0.11
N PRO A 114 3.46 4.85 0.43
CA PRO A 114 2.92 5.25 1.71
C PRO A 114 1.43 5.53 1.58
N ILE A 115 0.62 4.89 2.42
CA ILE A 115 -0.84 5.07 2.43
C ILE A 115 -1.36 5.38 3.81
N HIS A 116 -2.57 5.91 3.89
CA HIS A 116 -3.26 6.05 5.17
C HIS A 116 -3.43 4.70 5.87
N HIS A 117 -3.20 4.65 7.17
CA HIS A 117 -3.42 3.41 7.92
C HIS A 117 -4.92 3.04 7.93
N PRO A 118 -5.31 1.76 7.75
CA PRO A 118 -6.70 1.32 7.78
C PRO A 118 -7.51 1.82 9.00
N SER A 119 -6.92 1.78 10.19
CA SER A 119 -7.56 2.31 11.41
C SER A 119 -7.89 3.81 11.30
N TYR A 120 -7.02 4.61 10.68
CA TYR A 120 -7.28 6.04 10.46
C TYR A 120 -8.45 6.23 9.50
N ILE A 121 -8.47 5.48 8.39
CA ILE A 121 -9.56 5.53 7.42
C ILE A 121 -10.90 5.17 8.06
N LEU A 122 -10.94 4.09 8.84
CA LEU A 122 -12.16 3.60 9.47
C LEU A 122 -12.74 4.56 10.54
N VAL A 123 -11.87 5.35 11.18
CA VAL A 123 -12.26 6.33 12.22
C VAL A 123 -12.61 7.69 11.61
N TYR A 124 -11.76 8.22 10.74
CA TYR A 124 -11.82 9.62 10.31
C TYR A 124 -12.34 9.82 8.88
N LYS A 125 -12.18 8.82 8.00
CA LYS A 125 -12.53 8.92 6.58
C LYS A 125 -13.54 7.86 6.14
N ARG A 126 -14.33 7.32 7.07
CA ARG A 126 -15.25 6.19 6.84
C ARG A 126 -16.21 6.39 5.66
N LYS A 127 -16.66 7.62 5.42
CA LYS A 127 -17.55 7.96 4.29
C LYS A 127 -16.90 7.77 2.92
N ARG A 128 -15.56 7.80 2.85
CA ARG A 128 -14.76 7.65 1.63
C ARG A 128 -14.08 6.28 1.54
N LEU A 129 -14.58 5.27 2.28
CA LEU A 129 -13.96 3.94 2.34
C LEU A 129 -13.86 3.29 0.96
N GLN A 130 -14.90 3.43 0.13
CA GLN A 130 -14.92 2.84 -1.21
C GLN A 130 -13.92 3.51 -2.15
N GLU A 131 -13.75 4.84 -2.04
CA GLU A 131 -12.74 5.58 -2.80
C GLU A 131 -11.32 5.15 -2.40
N TYR A 132 -11.08 4.99 -1.10
CA TYR A 132 -9.81 4.47 -0.58
C TYR A 132 -9.49 3.07 -1.12
N ILE A 133 -10.45 2.15 -1.09
CA ILE A 133 -10.31 0.80 -1.65
C ILE A 133 -10.02 0.89 -3.15
N LYS A 134 -10.83 1.67 -3.89
CA LYS A 134 -10.73 1.77 -5.34
C LYS A 134 -9.39 2.31 -5.81
N ASN A 135 -8.86 3.34 -5.15
CA ASN A 135 -7.57 3.91 -5.52
C ASN A 135 -6.41 2.96 -5.22
N ILE A 136 -6.50 2.16 -4.14
CA ILE A 136 -5.50 1.09 -3.89
C ILE A 136 -5.58 0.01 -4.97
N GLU A 137 -6.78 -0.40 -5.38
CA GLU A 137 -6.94 -1.35 -6.49
C GLU A 137 -6.34 -0.83 -7.78
N ASN A 138 -6.56 0.45 -8.11
CA ASN A 138 -6.02 1.07 -9.32
C ASN A 138 -4.48 1.02 -9.31
N ILE A 139 -3.86 1.38 -8.19
CA ILE A 139 -2.39 1.33 -8.01
C ILE A 139 -1.86 -0.09 -8.22
N ILE A 140 -2.51 -1.12 -7.67
CA ILE A 140 -2.09 -2.51 -7.83
C ILE A 140 -2.21 -2.94 -9.29
N ASN A 141 -3.32 -2.60 -9.95
CA ASN A 141 -3.57 -2.93 -11.36
C ASN A 141 -2.56 -2.25 -12.29
N GLU A 142 -2.23 -0.98 -12.05
CA GLU A 142 -1.18 -0.27 -12.78
C GLU A 142 0.17 -0.99 -12.66
N CYS A 143 0.54 -1.39 -11.43
CA CYS A 143 1.78 -2.16 -11.20
C CYS A 143 1.77 -3.54 -11.92
N LEU A 144 0.61 -4.20 -12.01
CA LEU A 144 0.48 -5.46 -12.77
C LEU A 144 0.65 -5.25 -14.27
N LEU A 145 0.11 -4.17 -14.83
CA LEU A 145 0.19 -3.84 -16.25
C LEU A 145 1.62 -3.48 -16.67
N GLU A 146 2.32 -2.68 -15.86
CA GLU A 146 3.73 -2.31 -16.08
C GLU A 146 4.61 -3.57 -16.20
N LYS A 147 4.42 -4.56 -15.32
CA LYS A 147 5.17 -5.83 -15.37
C LYS A 147 4.87 -6.67 -16.60
N GLN A 148 3.69 -6.53 -17.18
CA GLN A 148 3.31 -7.25 -18.41
C GLN A 148 3.84 -6.55 -19.67
N GLY A 149 4.57 -5.44 -19.54
CA GLY A 149 5.08 -4.66 -20.67
C GLY A 149 3.99 -3.96 -21.47
N LYS A 150 2.79 -3.79 -20.89
CA LYS A 150 1.68 -3.06 -21.51
C LYS A 150 1.71 -1.62 -21.02
N THR A 151 2.38 -0.75 -21.76
CA THR A 151 2.27 0.70 -21.55
C THR A 151 0.85 1.15 -21.91
N ILE A 152 0.21 1.92 -21.03
CA ILE A 152 -1.11 2.52 -21.30
C ILE A 152 -0.89 3.68 -22.27
N ASP A 153 -1.18 3.46 -23.56
CA ASP A 153 -1.31 4.54 -24.54
C ASP A 153 -2.61 5.31 -24.24
N ASN A 154 -2.50 6.39 -23.46
CA ASN A 154 -3.55 7.40 -23.37
C ASN A 154 -3.33 8.44 -24.47
N GLN A 155 -3.86 8.16 -25.66
CA GLN A 155 -4.08 9.19 -26.68
C GLN A 155 -5.57 9.21 -27.04
N LEU A 156 -6.23 10.31 -26.64
CA LEU A 156 -7.61 10.61 -26.95
C LEU A 156 -7.79 10.77 -28.48
N ASP A 157 -8.21 9.70 -29.14
CA ASP A 157 -8.76 9.74 -30.50
C ASP A 157 -10.24 10.16 -30.48
N ILE A 158 -10.54 11.46 -30.32
CA ILE A 158 -11.76 12.08 -30.88
C ILE A 158 -11.48 13.53 -31.28
N GLN A 159 -10.61 13.74 -32.28
CA GLN A 159 -10.69 14.91 -33.18
C GLN A 159 -10.22 14.54 -34.60
N THR A 160 -10.84 13.53 -35.21
CA THR A 160 -10.85 13.44 -36.68
C THR A 160 -12.19 12.93 -37.17
N ASN A 161 -13.24 13.73 -36.94
CA ASN A 161 -14.53 13.58 -37.61
C ASN A 161 -14.81 14.86 -38.41
N MET A 162 -14.03 15.10 -39.46
CA MET A 162 -14.35 15.92 -40.63
C MET A 162 -13.24 15.69 -41.66
N ASN A 163 -13.50 14.86 -42.66
CA ASN A 163 -12.94 14.91 -44.03
C ASN A 163 -13.20 13.58 -44.72
N ASN A 164 -14.44 13.34 -45.13
CA ASN A 164 -14.77 12.41 -46.22
C ASN A 164 -16.18 12.70 -46.72
N LEU A 165 -16.31 13.81 -47.46
CA LEU A 165 -17.43 14.09 -48.35
C LEU A 165 -16.90 15.03 -49.44
N VAL A 166 -16.12 14.49 -50.38
CA VAL A 166 -16.25 14.66 -51.85
C VAL A 166 -15.29 13.63 -52.49
N PRO A 167 -15.78 12.79 -53.41
CA PRO A 167 -15.10 12.78 -54.70
C PRO A 167 -16.05 12.69 -55.91
N ALA A 168 -15.62 13.40 -56.97
CA ALA A 168 -15.96 13.30 -58.40
C ALA A 168 -17.36 13.77 -58.86
#